data_AF-A0A5W7XDP7-F1
#
_entry.id   AF-A0A5W7XDP7-F1
#
_cell.length_a   1.000
_cell.length_b   1.000
_cell.length_c   1.000
_cell.angle_alpha   90.00
_cell.angle_beta   90.00
_cell.angle_gamma   90.00
#
_symmetry.space_group_name_H-M   'P 1'
#
loop_
_entity.id
_entity.type
_entity.pdbx_description
1 polymer ?
#
loop_
_entity_poly.entity_id
_entity_poly.type
_entity_poly.pdbx_seq_one_letter_code
_entity_poly.pdbx_strand_id
1 'polypeptide(L)'
;WAVTGLPLIMLSPLVALLLGMDVYGWKIMALTLLLGTPALGFLAAPGVALTAGLRRGGVLLGILVLPLSVPVLIFAAAAMDAASMHLPADGYLAVLGALLAGSATLSPFATAAALRL
;
A
#
# COMPACT_ATOMS: atom_id res chain seq x y z
N TRP A 1 4.48 -7.52 6.67
CA TRP A 1 4.68 -6.05 6.73
C TRP A 1 5.72 -5.65 7.77
N ALA A 2 5.58 -6.01 9.04
CA ALA A 2 6.55 -5.63 10.09
C ALA A 2 8.00 -5.99 9.77
N VAL A 3 8.24 -7.09 9.05
CA VAL A 3 9.58 -7.55 8.65
C VAL A 3 10.15 -6.82 7.42
N THR A 4 9.30 -6.28 6.55
CA THR A 4 9.73 -5.71 5.23
C THR A 4 9.45 -4.22 5.10
N GLY A 5 8.25 -3.77 5.46
CA GLY A 5 7.84 -2.37 5.37
C GLY A 5 8.42 -1.49 6.48
N LEU A 6 8.46 -1.98 7.73
CA LEU A 6 9.00 -1.19 8.85
C LEU A 6 10.49 -0.87 8.68
N PRO A 7 11.37 -1.83 8.30
CA PRO A 7 12.78 -1.51 8.03
C PRO A 7 12.94 -0.54 6.86
N LEU A 8 12.08 -0.64 5.84
CA LEU A 8 12.09 0.25 4.69
C LEU A 8 11.72 1.69 5.08
N ILE A 9 10.73 1.88 5.97
CA ILE A 9 10.38 3.20 6.52
C ILE A 9 11.54 3.76 7.35
N MET A 10 12.22 2.93 8.14
CA MET A 10 13.41 3.36 8.88
C MET A 10 14.57 3.78 7.97
N LEU A 11 14.68 3.19 6.78
CA LEU A 11 15.65 3.57 5.75
C LEU A 11 15.21 4.75 4.88
N SER A 12 13.94 5.16 4.94
CA SER A 12 13.40 6.28 4.16
C SER A 12 14.17 7.61 4.28
N PRO A 13 14.74 8.03 5.44
CA PRO A 13 15.57 9.25 5.48
C PRO A 13 16.83 9.13 4.62
N LEU A 14 17.43 7.95 4.52
CA LEU A 14 18.57 7.72 3.62
C LEU A 14 18.15 7.90 2.15
N VAL A 15 16.98 7.37 1.79
CA VAL A 15 16.41 7.54 0.44
C VAL A 15 16.11 9.02 0.15
N ALA A 16 15.55 9.75 1.11
CA ALA A 16 15.28 11.19 0.96
C ALA A 16 16.57 11.98 0.71
N LEU A 17 17.66 11.65 1.41
CA LEU A 17 18.97 12.27 1.19
C LEU A 17 19.52 11.95 -0.21
N LEU A 18 19.41 10.70 -0.65
CA LEU A 18 19.87 10.28 -1.99
C LEU A 18 19.08 10.95 -3.12
N LEU A 19 17.80 11.22 -2.89
CA LEU A 19 16.91 11.91 -3.85
C LEU A 19 16.94 13.44 -3.72
N GLY A 20 17.74 14.00 -2.79
CA GLY A 20 17.83 15.44 -2.58
C GLY A 20 16.52 16.09 -2.09
N MET A 21 15.70 15.33 -1.36
CA MET A 21 14.38 15.77 -0.91
C MET A 21 14.47 16.69 0.32
N ASP A 22 13.55 17.63 0.41
CA ASP A 22 13.37 18.47 1.58
C ASP A 22 12.60 17.72 2.70
N VAL A 23 12.47 18.36 3.86
CA VAL A 23 11.83 17.74 5.03
C VAL A 23 10.34 17.48 4.79
N TYR A 24 9.65 18.32 4.02
CA TYR A 24 8.24 18.10 3.70
C TYR A 24 8.08 16.88 2.79
N GLY A 25 8.82 16.80 1.69
CA GLY A 25 8.82 15.65 0.79
C GLY A 25 9.15 14.34 1.50
N TRP A 26 10.15 14.33 2.38
CA TRP A 26 10.49 13.15 3.18
C TRP A 26 9.32 12.70 4.08
N LYS A 27 8.66 13.63 4.78
CA LYS A 27 7.51 13.31 5.64
C LYS A 27 6.37 12.68 4.84
N ILE A 28 6.04 13.25 3.68
CA ILE A 28 4.99 12.70 2.82
C ILE A 28 5.37 11.31 2.30
N MET A 29 6.63 11.10 1.89
CA MET A 29 7.12 9.77 1.51
C MET A 29 7.01 8.76 2.64
N ALA A 30 7.42 9.12 3.86
CA ALA A 30 7.33 8.24 5.01
C ALA A 30 5.87 7.88 5.33
N LEU A 31 4.94 8.84 5.24
CA LEU A 31 3.52 8.62 5.47
C LEU A 31 2.86 7.77 4.37
N THR A 32 3.18 8.01 3.10
CA THR A 32 2.65 7.19 1.99
C THR A 32 3.18 5.76 2.06
N LEU A 33 4.43 5.55 2.47
CA LEU A 33 4.97 4.22 2.76
C LEU A 33 4.25 3.57 3.95
N LEU A 34 4.07 4.30 5.05
CA LEU A 34 3.41 3.82 6.26
C LEU A 34 1.96 3.39 6.02
N LEU A 35 1.22 4.12 5.17
CA LEU A 35 -0.19 3.83 4.89
C LEU A 35 -0.38 2.88 3.71
N GLY A 36 0.34 3.10 2.61
CA GLY A 36 0.16 2.36 1.36
C GLY A 36 0.69 0.93 1.42
N THR A 37 1.89 0.71 2.00
CA THR A 37 2.48 -0.64 2.03
C THR A 37 1.70 -1.66 2.87
N PRO A 38 1.13 -1.35 4.05
CA PRO A 38 0.26 -2.29 4.73
C PRO A 38 -1.09 -2.45 4.03
N ALA A 39 -1.64 -1.40 3.42
CA ALA A 39 -2.89 -1.48 2.67
C ALA A 39 -2.76 -2.48 1.49
N LEU A 40 -1.66 -2.41 0.74
CA LEU A 40 -1.35 -3.39 -0.31
C LEU A 40 -1.23 -4.82 0.25
N GLY A 41 -0.62 -4.97 1.43
CA GLY A 41 -0.52 -6.26 2.11
C GLY A 41 -1.90 -6.86 2.45
N PHE A 42 -2.81 -6.04 3.00
CA PHE A 42 -4.18 -6.49 3.31
C PHE A 42 -4.98 -6.79 2.04
N LEU A 43 -4.83 -6.00 0.98
CA LEU A 43 -5.50 -6.24 -0.30
C LEU A 43 -5.00 -7.49 -1.02
N ALA A 44 -3.73 -7.86 -0.84
CA ALA A 44 -3.15 -9.06 -1.42
C ALA A 44 -3.60 -10.35 -0.71
N ALA A 45 -3.94 -10.30 0.58
CA ALA A 45 -4.23 -11.48 1.39
C ALA A 45 -5.39 -12.35 0.85
N PRO A 46 -6.54 -11.82 0.39
CA PRO A 46 -7.59 -12.63 -0.23
C PRO A 46 -7.13 -13.30 -1.54
N GLY A 47 -6.30 -12.62 -2.34
CA GLY A 47 -5.74 -13.19 -3.58
C GLY A 47 -4.83 -14.39 -3.30
N VAL A 48 -4.03 -14.33 -2.24
CA VAL A 48 -3.21 -15.47 -1.79
C VAL A 48 -4.10 -16.62 -1.30
N ALA A 49 -5.17 -16.33 -0.56
CA ALA A 49 -6.10 -17.34 -0.06
C ALA A 49 -6.81 -18.10 -1.19
N LEU A 50 -7.32 -17.40 -2.20
CA LEU A 50 -7.98 -18.01 -3.37
C LEU A 50 -7.03 -18.91 -4.17
N THR A 51 -5.74 -18.61 -4.15
CA THR A 51 -4.76 -19.33 -4.97
C THR A 51 -4.15 -20.53 -4.25
N ALA A 52 -4.29 -20.61 -2.92
CA ALA A 52 -3.87 -21.77 -2.12
C ALA A 52 -4.64 -23.06 -2.49
N GLY A 53 -5.88 -22.97 -2.96
CA GLY A 53 -6.69 -24.11 -3.40
C GLY A 53 -6.50 -24.53 -4.87
N LEU A 54 -5.76 -23.75 -5.68
CA LEU A 54 -5.74 -23.89 -7.14
C LEU A 54 -4.36 -24.31 -7.68
N ARG A 55 -4.34 -25.32 -8.57
CA ARG A 55 -3.11 -25.81 -9.24
C ARG A 55 -2.43 -24.77 -10.16
N ARG A 56 -3.10 -23.68 -10.53
CA ARG A 56 -2.58 -22.56 -11.36
C ARG A 56 -2.72 -21.20 -10.66
N GLY A 57 -2.46 -21.15 -9.35
CA GLY A 57 -2.70 -19.97 -8.51
C GLY A 57 -2.04 -18.66 -8.96
N GLY A 58 -0.87 -18.70 -9.60
CA GLY A 58 -0.14 -17.47 -9.92
C GLY A 58 -0.87 -16.45 -10.82
N VAL A 59 -1.68 -16.91 -11.78
CA VAL A 59 -2.33 -16.03 -12.76
C VAL A 59 -3.52 -15.27 -12.13
N LEU A 60 -4.31 -15.95 -11.30
CA LEU A 60 -5.44 -15.34 -10.59
C LEU A 60 -4.99 -14.29 -9.58
N LEU A 61 -3.84 -14.52 -8.95
CA LEU A 61 -3.23 -13.59 -8.00
C LEU A 61 -2.93 -12.25 -8.68
N GLY A 62 -2.30 -12.26 -9.87
CA GLY A 62 -2.00 -11.05 -10.63
C GLY A 62 -3.26 -10.30 -11.10
N ILE A 63 -4.25 -11.03 -11.64
CA ILE A 63 -5.50 -10.44 -12.16
C ILE A 63 -6.30 -9.76 -11.05
N LEU A 64 -6.30 -10.30 -9.84
CA LEU A 64 -7.07 -9.74 -8.72
C LEU A 64 -6.32 -8.63 -7.98
N VAL A 65 -5.01 -8.80 -7.75
CA VAL A 65 -4.22 -7.86 -6.93
C VAL A 65 -3.88 -6.59 -7.70
N LEU A 66 -3.61 -6.66 -9.01
CA LEU A 66 -3.32 -5.47 -9.81
C LEU A 66 -4.41 -4.38 -9.70
N PRO A 67 -5.68 -4.63 -10.04
CA PRO A 67 -6.71 -3.60 -10.02
C PRO A 67 -6.96 -3.04 -8.62
N LEU A 68 -6.84 -3.88 -7.57
CA LEU A 68 -6.98 -3.44 -6.19
C LEU A 68 -5.79 -2.60 -5.71
N SER A 69 -4.60 -2.80 -6.29
CA SER A 69 -3.39 -2.03 -5.94
C SER A 69 -3.38 -0.65 -6.59
N VAL A 70 -4.02 -0.50 -7.77
CA VAL A 70 -4.03 0.74 -8.55
C VAL A 70 -4.49 1.96 -7.73
N PRO A 71 -5.62 1.93 -6.98
CA PRO A 71 -6.04 3.07 -6.16
C PRO A 71 -4.96 3.52 -5.17
N VAL A 72 -4.33 2.57 -4.46
CA VAL A 72 -3.27 2.89 -3.48
C VAL A 72 -2.08 3.55 -4.18
N LEU A 73 -1.68 3.02 -5.34
CA LEU A 73 -0.56 3.59 -6.11
C LEU A 73 -0.87 4.98 -6.65
N ILE A 74 -2.08 5.22 -7.15
CA ILE A 74 -2.51 6.54 -7.65
C ILE A 74 -2.44 7.58 -6.53
N PHE A 75 -3.05 7.30 -5.37
CA PHE A 75 -3.09 8.27 -4.28
C PHE A 75 -1.72 8.49 -3.63
N ALA A 76 -0.89 7.46 -3.53
CA ALA A 76 0.48 7.60 -3.05
C ALA A 76 1.34 8.44 -4.02
N ALA A 77 1.25 8.18 -5.33
CA ALA A 77 1.97 8.97 -6.33
C ALA A 77 1.49 10.43 -6.36
N ALA A 78 0.18 10.66 -6.31
CA ALA A 78 -0.39 12.01 -6.25
C ALA A 78 0.06 12.78 -5.00
N ALA A 79 0.15 12.12 -3.84
CA ALA A 79 0.69 12.73 -2.63
C ALA A 79 2.16 13.15 -2.80
N MET A 80 2.98 12.31 -3.43
CA MET A 80 4.39 12.63 -3.70
C MET A 80 4.56 13.77 -4.71
N ASP A 81 3.72 13.80 -5.75
CA ASP A 81 3.72 14.86 -6.75
C ASP A 81 3.33 16.21 -6.12
N ALA A 82 2.26 16.23 -5.33
CA ALA A 82 1.87 17.40 -4.55
C ALA A 82 2.97 17.85 -3.58
N ALA A 83 3.65 16.91 -2.91
CA ALA A 83 4.75 17.23 -2.01
C ALA A 83 5.94 17.90 -2.75
N SER A 84 6.26 17.44 -3.96
CA SER A 84 7.32 18.03 -4.77
C SER A 84 7.05 19.50 -5.14
N MET A 85 5.77 19.83 -5.37
CA MET A 85 5.29 21.18 -5.64
C MET A 85 4.99 21.99 -4.36
N HIS A 86 5.29 21.45 -3.18
CA HIS A 86 4.97 22.07 -1.88
C HIS A 86 3.47 22.37 -1.69
N LEU A 87 2.62 21.56 -2.32
CA LEU A 87 1.17 21.63 -2.19
C LEU A 87 0.68 20.76 -1.02
N PRO A 88 -0.51 21.05 -0.45
CA PRO A 88 -1.11 20.22 0.59
C PRO A 88 -1.37 18.79 0.12
N ALA A 89 -0.89 17.80 0.88
CA ALA A 89 -1.06 16.37 0.56
C ALA A 89 -2.07 15.65 1.48
N ASP A 90 -2.71 16.36 2.41
CA ASP A 90 -3.56 15.80 3.46
C ASP A 90 -4.74 15.00 2.91
N GLY A 91 -5.36 15.48 1.82
CA GLY A 91 -6.47 14.79 1.18
C GLY A 91 -6.09 13.42 0.63
N TYR A 92 -4.92 13.32 -0.02
CA TYR A 92 -4.41 12.05 -0.53
C TYR A 92 -4.05 11.08 0.61
N LEU A 93 -3.45 11.60 1.69
CA LEU A 93 -3.16 10.82 2.89
C LEU A 93 -4.43 10.33 3.59
N ALA A 94 -5.48 11.14 3.65
CA ALA A 94 -6.77 10.75 4.21
C ALA A 94 -7.40 9.59 3.42
N VAL A 95 -7.33 9.63 2.08
CA VAL A 95 -7.81 8.53 1.23
C VAL A 95 -6.97 7.27 1.43
N LEU A 96 -5.65 7.38 1.51
CA LEU A 96 -4.78 6.24 1.84
C LEU A 96 -5.11 5.64 3.22
N GLY A 97 -5.38 6.48 4.22
CA GLY A 97 -5.84 6.05 5.53
C GLY A 97 -7.19 5.33 5.48
N ALA A 98 -8.14 5.83 4.69
CA ALA A 98 -9.43 5.18 4.49
C ALA A 98 -9.29 3.82 3.78
N LEU A 99 -8.43 3.72 2.76
CA LEU A 99 -8.12 2.46 2.08
C LEU A 99 -7.44 1.45 3.02
N LEU A 100 -6.52 1.90 3.87
CA LEU A 100 -5.91 1.06 4.89
C LEU A 100 -6.95 0.55 5.89
N ALA A 101 -7.79 1.43 6.44
CA ALA A 101 -8.83 1.03 7.39
C ALA A 101 -9.85 0.06 6.77
N GLY A 102 -10.31 0.36 5.55
CA GLY A 102 -11.22 -0.51 4.80
C GLY A 102 -10.60 -1.87 4.48
N SER A 103 -9.35 -1.90 4.00
CA SER A 103 -8.66 -3.16 3.71
C SER A 103 -8.36 -3.95 4.97
N ALA A 104 -7.89 -3.33 6.06
CA ALA A 104 -7.61 -4.00 7.33
C ALA A 104 -8.86 -4.65 7.95
N THR A 105 -10.02 -4.02 7.79
CA THR A 105 -11.29 -4.54 8.31
C THR A 105 -11.93 -5.58 7.40
N LEU A 106 -11.93 -5.38 6.09
CA LEU A 106 -12.59 -6.28 5.13
C LEU A 106 -11.74 -7.51 4.77
N SER A 107 -10.41 -7.36 4.77
CA SER A 107 -9.48 -8.42 4.34
C SER A 107 -9.66 -9.74 5.10
N PRO A 108 -9.77 -9.78 6.45
CA PRO A 108 -9.97 -11.03 7.18
C PRO A 108 -11.23 -11.80 6.74
N PHE A 109 -12.34 -11.10 6.49
CA PHE A 109 -13.59 -11.72 6.05
C PHE A 109 -13.47 -12.24 4.61
N ALA A 110 -12.88 -11.44 3.71
CA ALA A 110 -12.65 -11.84 2.32
C ALA A 110 -11.70 -13.05 2.24
N THR A 111 -10.62 -13.06 3.03
CA THR A 111 -9.69 -14.18 3.15
C THR A 111 -10.38 -15.43 3.72
N ALA A 112 -11.21 -15.30 4.76
CA ALA A 112 -11.94 -16.43 5.32
C ALA A 112 -12.96 -17.02 4.32
N ALA A 113 -13.65 -16.18 3.54
CA ALA A 113 -14.54 -16.63 2.48
C ALA A 113 -13.77 -17.33 1.34
N ALA A 114 -12.62 -16.77 0.96
CA ALA A 114 -11.74 -17.33 -0.06
C ALA A 114 -11.21 -18.73 0.28
N LEU A 115 -10.86 -18.99 1.55
CA LEU A 115 -10.38 -20.31 2.01
C LEU A 115 -11.46 -21.39 2.04
N ARG A 116 -12.75 -21.03 1.95
CA ARG A 116 -13.87 -21.97 1.94
C ARG A 116 -14.24 -22.46 0.52
N LEU A 117 -13.66 -21.84 -0.51
CA LEU A 117 -13.86 -22.17 -1.93
C LEU A 117 -12.84 -23.23 -2.37
#